data_AF-A0A522LWG3-F1
#
_entry.id   AF-A0A522LWG3-F1
#
_cell.length_a   1.000
_cell.length_b   1.000
_cell.length_c   1.000
_cell.angle_alpha   90.00
_cell.angle_beta   90.00
_cell.angle_gamma   90.00
#
_symmetry.space_group_name_H-M   'P 1'
#
loop_
_entity.id
_entity.type
_entity.pdbx_description
1 polymer ?
#
loop_
_entity_poly.entity_id
_entity_poly.type
_entity_poly.pdbx_seq_one_letter_code
_entity_poly.pdbx_strand_id
1 'polypeptide(L)'
;MAETVVFSRPQALAPVSTHYCPGCTHGVIHRLVAEVLDELGLAQRTVGIAPVGCSVLAYNYFSTDFQEAAHGRAPAVATGIKRARPDLIVFAYQGDGDLASIGMAEIVHAANRGEKVTVVFVNNAIYGMTGGQMAPTTLPGQVATTCPLGRDVSLAGHPIRVAELLSTLRTPAFVARAAVHTPLHAVTAK
;
A
#
# COMPACT_ATOMS: atom_id res chain seq x y z
N MET A 1 -2.97 6.76 -41.27
CA MET A 1 -3.24 5.97 -40.04
C MET A 1 -3.18 6.93 -38.88
N ALA A 2 -4.22 6.99 -38.05
CA ALA A 2 -4.21 7.86 -36.86
C ALA A 2 -3.30 7.23 -35.80
N GLU A 3 -2.38 8.02 -35.26
CA GLU A 3 -1.48 7.58 -34.19
C GLU A 3 -2.30 7.27 -32.94
N THR A 4 -2.18 6.05 -32.41
CA THR A 4 -2.90 5.61 -31.22
C THR A 4 -1.98 5.71 -30.02
N VAL A 5 -2.34 6.51 -29.03
CA VAL A 5 -1.59 6.60 -27.78
C VAL A 5 -1.79 5.29 -27.01
N VAL A 6 -0.76 4.44 -27.01
CA VAL A 6 -0.75 3.16 -26.28
C VAL A 6 -0.36 3.36 -24.82
N PHE A 7 0.35 4.46 -24.51
CA PHE A 7 0.87 4.75 -23.18
C PHE A 7 0.96 6.26 -22.97
N SER A 8 0.32 6.74 -21.91
CA SER A 8 0.45 8.12 -21.42
C SER A 8 0.68 8.11 -19.91
N ARG A 9 1.13 9.25 -19.37
CA ARG A 9 1.17 9.44 -17.91
C ARG A 9 -0.28 9.64 -17.41
N PRO A 10 -0.70 8.95 -16.35
CA PRO A 10 -1.99 9.23 -15.72
C PRO A 10 -2.08 10.67 -15.23
N GLN A 11 -3.23 11.32 -15.38
CA GLN A 11 -3.50 12.67 -14.89
C GLN A 11 -3.53 12.70 -13.36
N ALA A 12 -4.02 11.64 -12.72
CA ALA A 12 -3.96 11.46 -11.27
C ALA A 12 -2.53 11.29 -10.72
N LEU A 13 -1.49 11.24 -11.57
CA LEU A 13 -0.08 11.16 -11.16
C LEU A 13 0.67 12.45 -11.48
N ALA A 14 1.01 13.24 -10.47
CA ALA A 14 1.67 14.54 -10.59
C ALA A 14 2.98 14.44 -11.38
N PRO A 15 3.32 15.39 -12.27
CA PRO A 15 4.49 15.32 -13.16
C PRO A 15 5.81 15.67 -12.44
N VAL A 16 6.12 14.93 -11.37
CA VAL A 16 7.31 15.10 -10.54
C VAL A 16 8.18 13.84 -10.52
N SER A 17 9.44 14.01 -10.17
CA SER A 17 10.39 12.91 -9.99
C SER A 17 10.12 12.16 -8.68
N THR A 18 10.12 10.83 -8.76
CA THR A 18 10.00 9.98 -7.56
C THR A 18 11.32 9.90 -6.82
N HIS A 19 11.27 9.80 -5.50
CA HIS A 19 12.44 9.69 -4.64
C HIS A 19 12.73 8.23 -4.21
N TYR A 20 12.06 7.27 -4.85
CA TYR A 20 12.31 5.86 -4.62
C TYR A 20 13.65 5.42 -5.24
N CYS A 21 14.25 4.39 -4.66
CA CYS A 21 15.44 3.76 -5.21
C CYS A 21 15.19 3.28 -6.64
N PRO A 22 16.17 3.37 -7.56
CA PRO A 22 16.09 2.73 -8.87
C PRO A 22 15.75 1.24 -8.74
N GLY A 23 14.73 0.79 -9.48
CA GLY A 23 14.21 -0.59 -9.41
C GLY A 23 13.16 -0.84 -8.32
N CYS A 24 12.88 0.13 -7.45
CA CYS A 24 11.80 0.02 -6.49
C CYS A 24 10.43 0.04 -7.18
N THR A 25 9.55 -0.90 -6.83
CA THR A 25 8.25 -1.07 -7.49
C THR A 25 7.17 -0.11 -7.01
N HIS A 26 7.42 0.73 -6.00
CA HIS A 26 6.45 1.73 -5.54
C HIS A 26 5.95 2.63 -6.68
N GLY A 27 6.84 3.06 -7.59
CA GLY A 27 6.46 3.86 -8.75
C GLY A 27 5.52 3.13 -9.74
N VAL A 28 5.68 1.81 -9.89
CA VAL A 28 4.78 0.99 -10.70
C VAL A 28 3.40 0.92 -10.05
N ILE A 29 3.35 0.67 -8.73
CA ILE A 29 2.08 0.60 -7.99
C ILE A 29 1.36 1.96 -8.02
N HIS A 30 2.09 3.07 -7.84
CA HIS A 30 1.51 4.41 -7.91
C HIS A 30 0.89 4.70 -9.27
N ARG A 31 1.57 4.31 -10.35
CA ARG A 31 1.05 4.41 -11.70
C ARG A 31 -0.26 3.61 -11.85
N LEU A 32 -0.29 2.35 -11.42
CA LEU A 32 -1.49 1.51 -11.54
C LEU A 32 -2.67 2.11 -10.76
N VAL A 33 -2.45 2.59 -9.54
CA VAL A 33 -3.48 3.28 -8.75
C VAL A 33 -3.97 4.53 -9.48
N ALA A 34 -3.07 5.34 -10.03
CA ALA A 34 -3.43 6.57 -10.75
C ALA A 34 -4.22 6.26 -12.04
N GLU A 35 -3.85 5.24 -12.80
CA GLU A 35 -4.61 4.81 -13.99
C GLU A 35 -6.03 4.38 -13.61
N VAL A 36 -6.21 3.64 -12.51
CA VAL A 36 -7.54 3.26 -12.03
C VAL A 36 -8.36 4.49 -11.62
N LEU A 37 -7.74 5.47 -10.96
CA LEU A 37 -8.43 6.71 -10.59
C LEU A 37 -8.90 7.50 -11.82
N ASP A 38 -8.08 7.54 -12.88
CA ASP A 38 -8.42 8.22 -14.13
C ASP A 38 -9.53 7.47 -14.89
N GLU A 39 -9.42 6.15 -15.05
CA GLU A 39 -10.40 5.31 -15.74
C GLU A 39 -11.79 5.37 -15.12
N LEU A 40 -11.84 5.45 -13.78
CA LEU A 40 -13.10 5.57 -13.04
C LEU A 40 -13.57 7.02 -12.89
N GLY A 41 -12.77 8.01 -13.32
CA GLY A 41 -13.09 9.43 -13.17
C GLY A 41 -13.19 9.89 -11.70
N LEU A 42 -12.40 9.29 -10.81
CA LEU A 42 -12.53 9.45 -9.36
C LEU A 42 -11.50 10.40 -8.73
N ALA A 43 -10.49 10.86 -9.48
CA ALA A 43 -9.37 11.65 -8.95
C ALA A 43 -9.83 12.84 -8.08
N GLN A 44 -10.81 13.63 -8.54
CA GLN A 44 -11.31 14.83 -7.86
C GLN A 44 -12.14 14.56 -6.59
N ARG A 45 -12.50 13.30 -6.33
CA ARG A 45 -13.26 12.88 -5.15
C ARG A 45 -12.48 11.90 -4.27
N THR A 46 -11.18 11.77 -4.51
CA THR A 46 -10.34 10.80 -3.83
C THR A 46 -9.44 11.49 -2.81
N VAL A 47 -9.39 10.91 -1.60
CA VAL A 47 -8.42 11.25 -0.57
C VAL A 47 -7.54 10.03 -0.30
N GLY A 48 -6.24 10.18 -0.50
CA GLY A 48 -5.24 9.19 -0.13
C GLY A 48 -4.78 9.36 1.33
N ILE A 49 -4.40 8.27 1.96
CA ILE A 49 -3.73 8.28 3.27
C ILE A 49 -2.34 7.69 3.10
N ALA A 50 -1.33 8.46 3.47
CA ALA A 50 0.08 8.07 3.38
C ALA A 50 0.67 8.02 4.79
N PRO A 51 0.95 6.82 5.34
CA PRO A 51 1.59 6.69 6.64
C PRO A 51 3.12 6.56 6.51
N VAL A 52 3.81 6.76 7.64
CA VAL A 52 5.27 6.72 7.77
C VAL A 52 5.88 5.43 7.17
N GLY A 53 6.95 5.60 6.39
CA GLY A 53 7.65 4.54 5.66
C GLY A 53 7.95 4.98 4.23
N CYS A 54 8.57 4.13 3.39
CA CYS A 54 8.72 4.46 1.96
C CYS A 54 7.37 4.83 1.31
N SER A 55 6.29 4.22 1.80
CA SER A 55 4.90 4.53 1.45
C SER A 55 4.51 5.99 1.67
N VAL A 56 5.09 6.68 2.66
CA VAL A 56 4.71 8.05 3.02
C VAL A 56 4.87 9.01 1.84
N LEU A 57 5.87 8.76 1.00
CA LEU A 57 6.19 9.63 -0.14
C LEU A 57 5.07 9.72 -1.18
N ALA A 58 4.09 8.80 -1.14
CA ALA A 58 2.95 8.77 -2.05
C ALA A 58 2.23 10.12 -2.16
N TYR A 59 2.09 10.87 -1.05
CA TYR A 59 1.38 12.16 -1.06
C TYR A 59 2.07 13.21 -1.96
N ASN A 60 3.34 13.04 -2.31
CA ASN A 60 4.05 13.94 -3.22
C ASN A 60 3.78 13.63 -4.70
N TYR A 61 3.20 12.47 -5.00
CA TYR A 61 3.19 11.91 -6.37
C TYR A 61 1.81 11.84 -7.00
N PHE A 62 0.73 11.85 -6.21
CA PHE A 62 -0.62 11.86 -6.73
C PHE A 62 -1.17 13.28 -6.84
N SER A 63 -1.97 13.52 -7.88
CA SER A 63 -2.72 14.77 -8.10
C SER A 63 -4.08 14.76 -7.38
N THR A 64 -4.14 14.13 -6.20
CA THR A 64 -5.36 14.04 -5.36
C THR A 64 -5.04 14.55 -3.96
N ASP A 65 -6.07 14.82 -3.16
CA ASP A 65 -5.86 15.18 -1.76
C ASP A 65 -5.24 14.01 -0.98
N PHE A 66 -4.34 14.33 -0.05
CA PHE A 66 -3.70 13.36 0.82
C PHE A 66 -3.65 13.83 2.27
N GLN A 67 -3.84 12.87 3.18
CA GLN A 67 -3.58 13.07 4.61
C GLN A 67 -2.43 12.16 5.04
N GLU A 68 -1.41 12.75 5.67
CA GLU A 68 -0.37 11.97 6.33
C GLU A 68 -0.92 11.37 7.64
N ALA A 69 -0.61 10.10 7.89
CA ALA A 69 -0.95 9.44 9.14
C ALA A 69 0.30 9.07 9.93
N ALA A 70 0.21 9.13 11.26
CA ALA A 70 1.22 8.54 12.13
C ALA A 70 1.39 7.04 11.81
N HIS A 71 2.58 6.50 12.10
CA HIS A 71 2.91 5.11 11.76
C HIS A 71 1.88 4.12 12.34
N GLY A 72 1.32 3.27 11.48
CA GLY A 72 0.28 2.29 11.76
C GLY A 72 -1.14 2.85 11.83
N ARG A 73 -1.34 4.16 11.74
CA ARG A 73 -2.66 4.81 11.97
C ARG A 73 -3.45 5.11 10.72
N ALA A 74 -2.95 4.72 9.55
CA ALA A 74 -3.65 4.92 8.28
C ALA A 74 -5.10 4.36 8.28
N PRO A 75 -5.40 3.16 8.81
CA PRO A 75 -6.78 2.66 8.85
C PRO A 75 -7.69 3.49 9.76
N ALA A 76 -7.17 4.00 10.87
CA ALA A 76 -7.91 4.86 11.80
C ALA A 76 -8.25 6.22 11.14
N VAL A 77 -7.26 6.85 10.51
CA VAL A 77 -7.44 8.11 9.77
C VAL A 77 -8.42 7.92 8.61
N ALA A 78 -8.26 6.86 7.81
CA ALA A 78 -9.16 6.52 6.71
C ALA A 78 -10.60 6.29 7.19
N THR A 79 -10.78 5.61 8.33
CA THR A 79 -12.09 5.42 8.97
C THR A 79 -12.72 6.77 9.31
N GLY A 80 -11.97 7.67 9.93
CA GLY A 80 -12.45 9.02 10.29
C GLY A 80 -12.90 9.81 9.07
N ILE A 81 -12.05 9.90 8.05
CA ILE A 81 -12.35 10.61 6.80
C ILE A 81 -13.59 10.02 6.12
N LYS A 82 -13.65 8.69 5.97
CA LYS A 82 -14.76 8.05 5.25
C LYS A 82 -16.10 8.20 5.97
N ARG A 83 -16.10 8.21 7.30
CA ARG A 83 -17.32 8.43 8.10
C ARG A 83 -17.75 9.88 8.11
N ALA A 84 -16.79 10.83 8.16
CA ALA A 84 -17.08 12.26 8.11
C ALA A 84 -17.53 12.72 6.71
N ARG A 85 -16.99 12.11 5.66
CA ARG A 85 -17.27 12.41 4.25
C ARG A 85 -17.60 11.14 3.47
N PRO A 86 -18.82 10.58 3.62
CA PRO A 86 -19.23 9.35 2.95
C PRO A 86 -19.19 9.41 1.43
N ASP A 87 -19.24 10.61 0.85
CA ASP A 87 -19.17 10.90 -0.58
C ASP A 87 -17.76 10.74 -1.19
N LEU A 88 -16.70 10.78 -0.38
CA LEU A 88 -15.33 10.66 -0.86
C LEU A 88 -14.90 9.22 -1.07
N ILE A 89 -14.04 8.99 -2.05
CA ILE A 89 -13.27 7.76 -2.21
C ILE A 89 -12.05 7.87 -1.32
N VAL A 90 -11.81 6.85 -0.51
CA VAL A 90 -10.74 6.88 0.50
C VAL A 90 -9.88 5.65 0.32
N PHE A 91 -8.58 5.86 0.11
CA PHE A 91 -7.61 4.76 0.08
C PHE A 91 -6.40 5.03 0.95
N ALA A 92 -5.86 3.99 1.58
CA ALA A 92 -4.59 4.04 2.29
C ALA A 92 -3.51 3.30 1.51
N TYR A 93 -2.30 3.87 1.44
CA TYR A 93 -1.13 3.26 0.83
C TYR A 93 -0.13 2.87 1.92
N GLN A 94 -0.13 1.61 2.35
CA GLN A 94 0.60 1.18 3.55
C GLN A 94 1.73 0.22 3.22
N GLY A 95 2.90 0.39 3.85
CA GLY A 95 3.99 -0.57 3.78
C GLY A 95 3.84 -1.76 4.74
N ASP A 96 4.74 -2.74 4.61
CA ASP A 96 4.84 -3.94 5.46
C ASP A 96 4.79 -3.61 6.95
N GLY A 97 5.84 -2.97 7.48
CA GLY A 97 5.92 -2.64 8.88
C GLY A 97 4.80 -1.73 9.39
N ASP A 98 4.30 -0.83 8.54
CA ASP A 98 3.21 0.06 8.90
C ASP A 98 1.92 -0.70 9.18
N LEU A 99 1.51 -1.57 8.26
CA LEU A 99 0.24 -2.29 8.35
C LEU A 99 0.37 -3.58 9.17
N ALA A 100 1.41 -4.37 8.93
CA ALA A 100 1.55 -5.72 9.46
C ALA A 100 2.23 -5.76 10.85
N SER A 101 2.80 -4.65 11.33
CA SER A 101 3.39 -4.55 12.67
C SER A 101 2.54 -3.65 13.56
N ILE A 102 2.93 -2.38 13.69
CA ILE A 102 2.31 -1.43 14.63
C ILE A 102 0.84 -1.11 14.26
N GLY A 103 0.47 -1.23 12.98
CA GLY A 103 -0.88 -1.03 12.49
C GLY A 103 -1.77 -2.28 12.45
N MET A 104 -1.29 -3.46 12.91
CA MET A 104 -2.03 -4.72 12.77
C MET A 104 -3.45 -4.67 13.34
N ALA A 105 -3.59 -4.15 14.57
CA ALA A 105 -4.91 -4.03 15.20
C ALA A 105 -5.81 -3.05 14.42
N GLU A 106 -5.26 -1.95 13.92
CA GLU A 106 -6.01 -0.93 13.20
C GLU A 106 -6.62 -1.48 11.91
N ILE A 107 -5.82 -2.21 11.11
CA ILE A 107 -6.31 -2.80 9.86
C ILE A 107 -7.31 -3.92 10.12
N VAL A 108 -7.06 -4.79 11.11
CA VAL A 108 -7.98 -5.88 11.47
C VAL A 108 -9.32 -5.32 11.91
N HIS A 109 -9.33 -4.30 12.77
CA HIS A 109 -10.59 -3.71 13.23
C HIS A 109 -11.29 -2.89 12.13
N ALA A 110 -10.58 -2.16 11.28
CA ALA A 110 -11.19 -1.48 10.13
C ALA A 110 -11.83 -2.47 9.15
N ALA A 111 -11.12 -3.57 8.84
CA ALA A 111 -11.62 -4.66 8.02
C ALA A 111 -12.84 -5.34 8.65
N ASN A 112 -12.78 -5.65 9.96
CA ASN A 112 -13.87 -6.29 10.70
C ASN A 112 -15.13 -5.42 10.85
N ARG A 113 -14.98 -4.08 10.82
CA ARG A 113 -16.12 -3.16 10.77
C ARG A 113 -16.71 -3.01 9.37
N GLY A 114 -16.01 -3.48 8.32
CA GLY A 114 -16.41 -3.28 6.94
C GLY A 114 -16.34 -1.81 6.53
N GLU A 115 -15.34 -1.07 7.01
CA GLU A 115 -15.14 0.33 6.60
C GLU A 115 -15.02 0.41 5.07
N LYS A 116 -15.73 1.37 4.47
CA LYS A 116 -15.79 1.56 3.02
C LYS A 116 -14.54 2.26 2.47
N VAL A 117 -13.38 1.69 2.74
CA VAL A 117 -12.06 2.21 2.35
C VAL A 117 -11.26 1.14 1.62
N THR A 118 -10.38 1.56 0.72
CA THR A 118 -9.45 0.66 0.03
C THR A 118 -8.09 0.72 0.71
N VAL A 119 -7.42 -0.41 0.91
CA VAL A 119 -6.05 -0.43 1.46
C VAL A 119 -5.13 -1.11 0.46
N VAL A 120 -4.15 -0.36 -0.04
CA VAL A 120 -3.06 -0.85 -0.88
C VAL A 120 -1.90 -1.22 0.02
N PHE A 121 -1.78 -2.51 0.33
CA PHE A 121 -0.72 -3.05 1.16
C PHE A 121 0.51 -3.42 0.31
N VAL A 122 1.58 -2.64 0.45
CA VAL A 122 2.85 -2.88 -0.24
C VAL A 122 3.76 -3.75 0.62
N ASN A 123 3.69 -5.05 0.38
CA ASN A 123 4.50 -6.04 1.07
C ASN A 123 5.88 -6.19 0.41
N ASN A 124 6.89 -5.49 0.94
CA ASN A 124 8.29 -5.60 0.54
C ASN A 124 9.14 -6.42 1.53
N ALA A 125 8.52 -7.08 2.50
CA ALA A 125 9.16 -7.96 3.48
C ALA A 125 10.27 -7.32 4.33
N ILE A 126 10.26 -5.99 4.47
CA ILE A 126 11.32 -5.24 5.17
C ILE A 126 10.89 -3.82 5.57
N TYR A 127 11.49 -3.27 6.63
CA TYR A 127 11.41 -1.84 6.91
C TYR A 127 12.42 -1.05 6.05
N GLY A 128 12.04 -0.71 4.82
CA GLY A 128 12.95 -0.07 3.86
C GLY A 128 13.49 1.29 4.31
N MET A 129 12.60 2.23 4.65
CA MET A 129 12.96 3.63 4.95
C MET A 129 13.90 3.79 6.14
N THR A 130 13.79 2.91 7.14
CA THR A 130 14.58 3.00 8.37
C THR A 130 15.91 2.25 8.27
N GLY A 131 16.25 1.69 7.11
CA GLY A 131 17.54 1.01 6.90
C GLY A 131 17.47 -0.51 6.96
N GLY A 132 16.35 -1.12 6.59
CA GLY A 132 16.31 -2.55 6.27
C GLY A 132 16.14 -3.50 7.45
N GLN A 133 15.37 -3.12 8.48
CA GLN A 133 15.10 -3.97 9.64
C GLN A 133 14.12 -5.10 9.29
N MET A 134 14.17 -6.17 10.09
CA MET A 134 13.23 -7.30 9.98
C MET A 134 11.80 -6.82 10.21
N ALA A 135 10.91 -7.18 9.30
CA ALA A 135 9.48 -6.89 9.32
C ALA A 135 8.63 -8.15 9.57
N PRO A 136 7.33 -8.01 9.87
CA PRO A 136 6.46 -9.14 10.16
C PRO A 136 6.29 -10.13 9.01
N THR A 137 6.50 -9.71 7.76
CA THR A 137 6.44 -10.60 6.59
C THR A 137 7.82 -10.98 6.03
N THR A 138 8.92 -10.57 6.67
CA THR A 138 10.29 -11.01 6.33
C THR A 138 10.36 -12.53 6.28
N LEU A 139 10.93 -13.08 5.21
CA LEU A 139 10.92 -14.52 4.95
C LEU A 139 11.87 -15.31 5.88
N PRO A 140 11.62 -16.61 6.14
CA PRO A 140 12.55 -17.46 6.88
C PRO A 140 13.95 -17.41 6.26
N GLY A 141 14.98 -17.24 7.09
CA GLY A 141 16.38 -17.12 6.66
C GLY A 141 16.74 -15.82 5.95
N GLN A 142 15.79 -14.91 5.66
CA GLN A 142 16.09 -13.61 5.07
C GLN A 142 16.85 -12.74 6.08
N VAL A 143 18.05 -12.30 5.70
CA VAL A 143 18.90 -11.39 6.48
C VAL A 143 18.34 -9.97 6.46
N ALA A 144 18.36 -9.31 7.61
CA ALA A 144 17.98 -7.92 7.79
C ALA A 144 18.93 -7.24 8.78
N THR A 145 18.94 -5.91 8.88
CA THR A 145 19.92 -5.19 9.71
C THR A 145 19.78 -5.48 11.21
N THR A 146 18.57 -5.77 11.69
CA THR A 146 18.29 -6.24 13.06
C THR A 146 18.19 -7.76 13.18
N CYS A 147 18.38 -8.49 12.07
CA CYS A 147 18.33 -9.94 12.01
C CYS A 147 19.48 -10.46 11.12
N PRO A 148 20.74 -10.30 11.57
CA PRO A 148 21.92 -10.49 10.71
C PRO A 148 22.16 -11.95 10.33
N LEU A 149 21.65 -12.90 11.13
CA LEU A 149 21.74 -14.34 10.85
C LEU A 149 20.56 -14.88 10.05
N GLY A 150 19.66 -13.99 9.61
CA GLY A 150 18.41 -14.36 8.95
C GLY A 150 17.29 -14.68 9.94
N ARG A 151 16.04 -14.52 9.49
CA ARG A 151 14.86 -14.79 10.33
C ARG A 151 14.83 -16.24 10.79
N ASP A 152 15.08 -16.46 12.07
CA ASP A 152 14.83 -17.73 12.75
C ASP A 152 13.35 -17.82 13.14
N VAL A 153 12.63 -18.78 12.53
CA VAL A 153 11.21 -18.99 12.79
C VAL A 153 10.92 -19.59 14.16
N SER A 154 11.90 -20.23 14.80
CA SER A 154 11.76 -20.74 16.18
C SER A 154 11.76 -19.62 17.21
N LEU A 155 12.40 -18.49 16.89
CA LEU A 155 12.50 -17.32 17.78
C LEU A 155 11.49 -16.23 17.42
N ALA A 156 11.36 -15.91 16.12
CA ALA A 156 10.54 -14.80 15.64
C ALA A 156 9.17 -15.24 15.08
N GLY A 157 8.90 -16.55 15.00
CA GLY A 157 7.71 -17.11 14.36
C GLY A 157 7.76 -17.05 12.83
N HIS A 158 6.70 -17.52 12.17
CA HIS A 158 6.57 -17.46 10.71
C HIS A 158 6.09 -16.08 10.21
N PRO A 159 6.39 -15.72 8.94
CA PRO A 159 5.90 -14.48 8.34
C PRO A 159 4.37 -14.40 8.36
N ILE A 160 3.83 -13.22 8.70
CA ILE A 160 2.38 -13.04 8.75
C ILE A 160 1.79 -13.01 7.34
N ARG A 161 0.85 -13.93 7.06
CA ARG A 161 0.09 -13.97 5.82
C ARG A 161 -1.11 -13.03 5.91
N VAL A 162 -0.85 -11.72 5.77
CA VAL A 162 -1.84 -10.65 6.04
C VAL A 162 -3.12 -10.80 5.24
N ALA A 163 -3.04 -11.06 3.94
CA ALA A 163 -4.24 -11.19 3.10
C ALA A 163 -5.09 -12.40 3.55
N GLU A 164 -4.44 -13.53 3.82
CA GLU A 164 -5.12 -14.72 4.33
C GLU A 164 -5.74 -14.48 5.70
N LEU A 165 -5.02 -13.80 6.62
CA LEU A 165 -5.55 -13.40 7.91
C LEU A 165 -6.81 -12.56 7.76
N LEU A 166 -6.78 -11.50 6.95
CA LEU A 166 -7.94 -10.63 6.72
C LEU A 166 -9.09 -11.35 6.00
N SER A 167 -8.78 -12.32 5.13
CA SER A 167 -9.80 -13.11 4.42
C SER A 167 -10.63 -14.01 5.33
N THR A 168 -10.16 -14.27 6.56
CA THR A 168 -10.94 -15.03 7.56
C THR A 168 -12.05 -14.19 8.20
N LEU A 169 -12.01 -12.87 8.07
CA LEU A 169 -13.04 -11.97 8.58
C LEU A 169 -14.28 -12.03 7.67
N ARG A 170 -15.45 -11.85 8.26
CA ARG A 170 -16.74 -11.93 7.53
C ARG A 170 -17.02 -10.71 6.64
N THR A 171 -16.52 -9.55 7.03
CA THR A 171 -16.94 -8.25 6.50
C THR A 171 -16.14 -7.69 5.33
N PRO A 172 -14.84 -8.00 5.11
CA PRO A 172 -14.12 -7.51 3.94
C PRO A 172 -14.82 -7.94 2.66
N ALA A 173 -15.22 -6.95 1.84
CA ALA A 173 -15.90 -7.22 0.58
C ALA A 173 -14.95 -7.78 -0.49
N PHE A 174 -13.66 -7.46 -0.38
CA PHE A 174 -12.64 -7.84 -1.36
C PHE A 174 -11.27 -7.96 -0.67
N VAL A 175 -10.58 -9.07 -0.92
CA VAL A 175 -9.19 -9.29 -0.53
C VAL A 175 -8.50 -9.99 -1.68
N ALA A 176 -7.45 -9.39 -2.21
CA ALA A 176 -6.67 -9.95 -3.30
C ALA A 176 -5.17 -9.70 -3.08
N ARG A 177 -4.36 -10.43 -3.85
CA ARG A 177 -2.91 -10.21 -3.92
C ARG A 177 -2.49 -10.19 -5.37
N ALA A 178 -1.54 -9.32 -5.67
CA ALA A 178 -0.86 -9.25 -6.94
C ALA A 178 0.64 -9.02 -6.72
N ALA A 179 1.40 -9.10 -7.80
CA ALA A 179 2.82 -8.77 -7.81
C ALA A 179 3.11 -7.77 -8.92
N VAL A 180 4.22 -7.04 -8.83
CA VAL A 180 4.59 -6.00 -9.82
C VAL A 180 6.09 -6.04 -10.15
N HIS A 181 6.76 -7.14 -9.79
CA HIS A 181 8.21 -7.30 -9.97
C HIS A 181 8.61 -7.68 -11.40
N THR A 182 7.65 -7.99 -12.27
CA THR A 182 7.86 -8.19 -13.71
C THR A 182 6.81 -7.41 -14.51
N PRO A 183 7.08 -7.09 -15.79
CA PRO A 183 6.09 -6.44 -16.65
C PRO A 183 4.77 -7.21 -16.74
N LEU A 184 4.82 -8.54 -16.88
CA LEU A 184 3.63 -9.39 -16.95
C LEU A 184 2.80 -9.31 -15.66
N HIS A 185 3.47 -9.35 -14.51
CA HIS A 185 2.77 -9.21 -13.23
C HIS A 185 2.17 -7.82 -13.05
N ALA A 186 2.86 -6.76 -13.49
CA ALA A 186 2.32 -5.40 -13.43
C ALA A 186 1.04 -5.23 -14.27
N VAL A 187 0.97 -5.83 -15.47
CA VAL A 187 -0.21 -5.77 -16.34
C VAL A 187 -1.40 -6.52 -15.75
N THR A 188 -1.16 -7.60 -14.99
CA THR A 188 -2.21 -8.45 -14.41
C THR A 188 -2.60 -8.03 -12.98
N ALA A 189 -1.95 -7.02 -12.41
CA ALA A 189 -2.19 -6.55 -11.06
C ALA A 189 -3.37 -5.57 -10.93
N LYS A 190 -3.84 -5.04 -12.06
CA LYS A 190 -4.96 -4.11 -12.19
C LYS A 190 -6.17 -4.86 -12.76
#